data_AF-A0A645JN43-F1
#
_entry.id   AF-A0A645JN43-F1
#
_cell.length_a   1.000
_cell.length_b   1.000
_cell.length_c   1.000
_cell.angle_alpha   90.00
_cell.angle_beta   90.00
_cell.angle_gamma   90.00
#
_symmetry.space_group_name_H-M   'P 1'
#
loop_
_entity.id
_entity.type
_entity.pdbx_description
1 polymer ?
#
loop_
_entity_poly.entity_id
_entity_poly.type
_entity_poly.pdbx_seq_one_letter_code
_entity_poly.pdbx_strand_id
1 'polypeptide(L)' 'MFNIEKVVAMGNKAEESLKKLGISCEKVRHPAQGGKNEFVEGIRMISATHMASGKLYFDKA' A
#
# COMPACT_ATOMS: atom_id res chain seq x y z
N MET A 1 17.46 13.25 -0.02
CA MET A 1 16.80 12.25 0.84
C MET A 1 15.30 12.45 0.74
N PHE A 2 14.48 11.39 0.76
CA PHE A 2 13.03 11.48 0.57
C PHE A 2 12.31 11.61 1.91
N ASN A 3 11.25 12.43 1.97
CA ASN A 3 10.37 12.51 3.14
C ASN A 3 9.28 11.43 3.04
N ILE A 4 9.56 10.24 3.57
CA ILE A 4 8.62 9.12 3.53
C ILE A 4 7.60 9.30 4.65
N GLU A 5 6.36 9.66 4.29
CA GLU A 5 5.27 9.87 5.25
C GLU A 5 4.57 8.56 5.63
N LYS A 6 4.58 7.56 4.74
CA LYS A 6 3.88 6.30 4.95
C LYS A 6 4.56 5.13 4.26
N VAL A 7 4.48 3.97 4.89
CA VAL A 7 4.99 2.70 4.37
C VAL A 7 3.83 1.72 4.21
N VAL A 8 3.74 1.10 3.04
CA VAL A 8 2.74 0.08 2.74
C VAL A 8 3.45 -1.25 2.45
N ALA A 9 3.10 -2.29 3.19
CA ALA A 9 3.59 -3.64 3.03
C ALA A 9 2.77 -4.41 1.98
N MET A 10 3.40 -4.87 0.91
CA MET A 10 2.75 -5.70 -0.11
C MET A 10 2.85 -7.19 0.26
N GLY A 11 1.81 -7.72 0.90
CA GLY A 11 1.72 -9.11 1.34
C GLY A 11 2.43 -9.40 2.66
N ASN A 12 2.23 -10.64 3.14
CA ASN A 12 2.64 -11.05 4.48
C ASN A 12 4.16 -11.01 4.69
N LYS A 13 4.96 -11.38 3.67
CA LYS A 13 6.42 -11.37 3.79
C LYS A 13 6.97 -9.96 4.04
N ALA A 14 6.48 -8.98 3.29
CA ALA A 14 6.88 -7.58 3.48
C ALA A 14 6.45 -7.07 4.87
N GLU A 15 5.22 -7.38 5.29
CA GLU A 15 4.70 -7.00 6.60
C GLU A 15 5.55 -7.57 7.74
N GLU A 16 5.89 -8.86 7.69
CA GLU A 16 6.75 -9.51 8.69
C GLU A 16 8.15 -8.90 8.73
N SER A 17 8.76 -8.66 7.58
CA SER A 17 10.08 -8.01 7.51
C SER A 17 10.06 -6.62 8.11
N LEU A 18 9.06 -5.80 7.79
CA LEU A 18 8.93 -4.45 8.32
C LEU A 18 8.65 -4.46 9.83
N LYS A 19 7.81 -5.38 10.31
CA LYS A 19 7.56 -5.56 11.76
C LYS A 19 8.83 -5.96 12.52
N LYS A 20 9.65 -6.86 11.98
CA LYS A 20 10.95 -7.22 12.58
C LYS A 20 11.91 -6.04 12.68
N LEU A 21 11.82 -5.08 11.75
CA LEU A 21 12.60 -3.85 11.76
C LEU A 21 11.97 -2.73 12.61
N GLY A 22 10.82 -2.98 13.26
CA GLY A 22 10.09 -1.96 14.02
C GLY A 22 9.46 -0.86 13.16
N ILE A 23 9.31 -1.10 11.86
CA ILE A 23 8.72 -0.13 10.93
C ILE A 23 7.21 -0.33 10.89
N SER A 24 6.47 0.70 11.34
CA SER A 24 5.01 0.73 11.21
C SER A 24 4.61 0.79 9.73
N CYS A 25 3.68 -0.07 9.33
CA CYS A 25 3.20 -0.13 7.96
C CYS A 25 1.74 -0.60 7.89
N GLU A 26 1.07 -0.20 6.82
CA GLU A 26 -0.24 -0.76 6.44
C GLU A 26 -0.04 -1.89 5.44
N LYS A 27 -0.79 -2.99 5.58
CA LYS A 27 -0.67 -4.13 4.65
C LYS A 27 -1.71 -4.05 3.53
N VAL A 28 -1.28 -4.33 2.31
CA VAL A 28 -2.15 -4.71 1.18
C VAL A 28 -1.92 -6.16 0.77
N ARG A 29 -2.95 -6.80 0.21
CA ARG A 29 -2.83 -8.15 -0.35
C ARG A 29 -1.81 -8.14 -1.49
N HIS A 30 -0.95 -9.16 -1.57
CA HIS A 30 -0.05 -9.29 -2.71
C HIS A 30 -0.87 -9.63 -3.98
N PRO A 31 -0.58 -9.04 -5.16
CA PRO A 31 -1.41 -9.23 -6.37
C PRO A 31 -1.33 -10.65 -6.96
N ALA A 32 -0.29 -11.41 -6.64
CA ALA A 32 -0.13 -12.80 -7.11
C ALA A 32 -1.15 -13.78 -6.49
N GLN A 33 -1.38 -14.90 -7.20
CA GLN A 33 -2.23 -16.02 -6.77
C GLN A 33 -3.66 -15.57 -6.45
N GLY A 34 -4.31 -14.93 -7.44
CA GLY A 34 -5.69 -14.46 -7.35
C GLY A 34 -5.89 -13.13 -6.60
N GLY A 35 -4.87 -12.61 -5.90
CA GLY A 35 -5.02 -11.44 -5.02
C GLY A 35 -5.05 -10.06 -5.71
N LYS A 36 -5.23 -9.99 -7.04
CA LYS A 36 -5.15 -8.73 -7.80
C LYS A 36 -6.25 -7.75 -7.38
N ASN A 37 -7.49 -8.22 -7.25
CA ASN A 37 -8.63 -7.34 -6.97
C ASN A 37 -8.53 -6.76 -5.55
N GLU A 38 -8.15 -7.57 -4.57
CA GLU A 38 -7.93 -7.12 -3.20
C GLU A 38 -6.72 -6.17 -3.09
N PHE A 39 -5.67 -6.40 -3.89
CA PHE A 39 -4.56 -5.45 -3.99
C PHE A 39 -5.03 -4.09 -4.51
N VAL A 40 -5.74 -4.08 -5.64
CA VAL A 40 -6.24 -2.83 -6.26
C VAL A 40 -7.16 -2.08 -5.30
N GLU A 41 -8.11 -2.75 -4.65
CA GLU A 41 -9.01 -2.10 -3.69
C GLU A 41 -8.24 -1.60 -2.46
N GLY A 42 -7.30 -2.38 -1.95
CA GLY A 42 -6.45 -1.96 -0.83
C GLY A 42 -5.64 -0.69 -1.15
N ILE A 43 -5.03 -0.63 -2.34
CA ILE A 43 -4.31 0.57 -2.79
C ILE A 43 -5.27 1.75 -2.98
N ARG A 44 -6.47 1.52 -3.51
CA ARG A 44 -7.49 2.57 -3.68
C ARG A 44 -7.88 3.19 -2.34
N MET A 45 -8.12 2.36 -1.33
CA MET A 45 -8.50 2.82 0.02
C MET A 45 -7.38 3.60 0.71
N ILE A 46 -6.14 3.11 0.62
CA ILE A 46 -4.97 3.81 1.17
C ILE A 46 -4.80 5.17 0.46
N SER A 47 -4.84 5.16 -0.87
CA SER A 47 -4.68 6.39 -1.66
C SER A 47 -5.79 7.40 -1.38
N ALA A 48 -7.05 6.94 -1.29
CA ALA A 48 -8.21 7.78 -0.98
C ALA A 48 -8.12 8.43 0.41
N THR A 49 -7.59 7.71 1.41
CA THR A 49 -7.37 8.25 2.76
C THR A 49 -6.35 9.42 2.74
N HIS A 50 -5.47 9.46 1.74
CA HIS A 50 -4.49 10.53 1.54
C HIS A 50 -4.89 11.59 0.51
N MET A 51 -6.06 11.45 -0.13
CA MET A 51 -6.58 12.42 -1.12
C MET A 51 -6.98 13.77 -0.51
N ALA A 52 -6.89 13.96 0.81
CA ALA A 52 -7.07 15.28 1.42
C ALA A 52 -5.93 16.26 1.06
N SER A 53 -4.82 15.81 0.45
CA SER A 53 -3.67 16.69 0.12
C SER A 53 -3.11 16.60 -1.31
N GLY A 54 -3.64 15.77 -2.23
CA GLY A 54 -3.11 15.75 -3.60
C GLY A 54 -3.80 14.80 -4.59
N LYS A 55 -4.02 15.30 -5.81
CA LYS A 55 -4.70 14.69 -6.97
C LYS A 55 -4.10 13.33 -7.40
N LEU A 56 -4.93 12.29 -7.55
CA LEU A 56 -4.49 10.96 -8.03
C LEU A 56 -4.59 10.81 -9.56
N TYR A 57 -3.53 10.28 -10.18
CA TYR A 57 -3.44 9.88 -11.57
C TYR A 57 -3.63 8.36 -11.70
N PHE A 58 -4.85 7.86 -11.61
CA PHE A 58 -5.16 6.50 -12.07
C PHE A 58 -6.51 6.50 -12.78
N ASP A 59 -6.58 7.23 -13.89
CA ASP A 59 -7.63 7.07 -14.88
C ASP A 59 -6.96 6.67 -16.20
N LYS A 60 -7.08 5.37 -16.53
CA LYS A 60 -7.03 4.73 -17.86
C LYS A 60 -6.36 3.35 -17.78
N ALA A 61 -7.21 2.33 -17.72
CA ALA A 61 -7.00 1.08 -18.42
C ALA A 61 -8.33 0.73 -19.11
#